data_AF-A0A9X2AR74-F1
#
_entry.id   AF-A0A9X2AR74-F1
#
_cell.length_a   1.000
_cell.length_b   1.000
_cell.length_c   1.000
_cell.angle_alpha   90.00
_cell.angle_beta   90.00
_cell.angle_gamma   90.00
#
_symmetry.space_group_name_H-M   'P 1'
#
loop_
_entity.id
_entity.type
_entity.pdbx_description
1 polymer ?
#
loop_
_entity_poly.entity_id
_entity_poly.type
_entity_poly.pdbx_seq_one_letter_code
_entity_poly.pdbx_strand_id
1 'polypeptide(L)'
;MVGLRAKIDTGASTSALHATEISEFKRNGERWVRFTAHLGTLVQRRHRCEAPLVARKIIKSSNGQAQTRYVVRTLLALGDHLWPVEFTLTCRKTMRYRLLLGSKALMDGKWLVDPARTYVQEKPQTLTSPGAP
;
A
#
# COMPACT_ATOMS: atom_id res chain seq x y z
N MET A 1 10.87 4.77 11.71
CA MET A 1 10.06 4.02 10.72
C MET A 1 8.62 3.96 11.20
N VAL A 2 7.63 4.26 10.36
CA VAL A 2 6.21 4.19 10.74
C VAL A 2 5.64 2.87 10.21
N GLY A 3 5.33 1.94 11.11
CA GLY A 3 4.76 0.64 10.75
C GLY A 3 3.25 0.73 10.47
N LEU A 4 2.73 -0.23 9.72
CA LEU A 4 1.31 -0.40 9.43
C LEU A 4 0.89 -1.84 9.75
N ARG A 5 -0.33 -2.01 10.28
CA ARG A 5 -0.97 -3.32 10.30
C ARG A 5 -1.65 -3.56 8.95
N ALA A 6 -1.40 -4.71 8.34
CA ALA A 6 -1.98 -5.12 7.08
C ALA A 6 -2.94 -6.29 7.26
N LYS A 7 -4.03 -6.31 6.46
CA LYS A 7 -4.75 -7.56 6.18
C LYS A 7 -4.07 -8.24 5.00
N ILE A 8 -3.73 -9.51 5.14
CA ILE A 8 -3.39 -10.36 4.00
C ILE A 8 -4.69 -10.80 3.34
N ASP A 9 -4.83 -10.57 2.04
CA ASP A 9 -6.07 -10.84 1.30
C ASP A 9 -5.76 -11.48 -0.05
N THR A 10 -5.68 -12.81 -0.07
CA THR A 10 -5.37 -13.60 -1.27
C THR A 10 -6.47 -13.51 -2.34
N GLY A 11 -7.70 -13.11 -1.97
CA GLY A 11 -8.80 -12.89 -2.90
C GLY A 11 -8.74 -11.55 -3.65
N ALA A 12 -7.91 -10.61 -3.19
CA ALA A 12 -7.72 -9.33 -3.85
C ALA A 12 -6.48 -9.38 -4.77
N SER A 13 -6.66 -9.09 -6.07
CA SER A 13 -5.54 -9.09 -7.01
C SER A 13 -4.50 -8.00 -6.72
N THR A 14 -4.94 -6.80 -6.36
CA THR A 14 -4.07 -5.63 -6.12
C THR A 14 -4.17 -5.17 -4.67
N SER A 15 -3.03 -4.80 -4.08
CA SER A 15 -2.95 -4.23 -2.74
C SER A 15 -3.59 -2.83 -2.67
N ALA A 16 -3.97 -2.41 -1.47
CA ALA A 16 -4.60 -1.11 -1.22
C ALA A 16 -4.04 -0.41 0.02
N LEU A 17 -3.69 0.87 -0.13
CA LEU A 17 -3.23 1.73 0.96
C LEU A 17 -4.32 2.76 1.29
N HIS A 18 -4.56 2.96 2.58
CA HIS A 18 -5.42 4.04 3.03
C HIS A 18 -4.79 5.40 2.74
N ALA A 19 -5.45 6.16 1.88
CA ALA A 19 -5.08 7.53 1.56
C ALA A 19 -6.31 8.44 1.48
N THR A 20 -6.10 9.73 1.74
CA THR A 20 -7.06 10.83 1.56
C THR A 20 -6.43 11.96 0.77
N GLU A 21 -7.20 12.98 0.39
CA GLU A 21 -6.70 14.16 -0.33
C GLU A 21 -5.90 13.75 -1.60
N ILE A 22 -6.43 12.76 -2.33
CA ILE A 22 -5.73 12.18 -3.48
C ILE A 22 -5.99 13.06 -4.69
N SER A 23 -4.94 13.65 -5.24
CA SER A 23 -5.01 14.48 -6.45
C SER A 23 -3.86 14.18 -7.40
N GLU A 24 -4.18 14.09 -8.69
CA GLU A 24 -3.18 13.97 -9.73
C GLU A 24 -2.64 15.34 -10.12
N PHE A 25 -1.35 15.41 -10.45
CA PHE A 25 -0.70 16.60 -10.99
C PHE A 25 0.38 16.22 -12.00
N LYS A 26 0.90 17.21 -12.74
CA LYS A 26 2.06 17.03 -13.61
C LYS A 26 3.30 17.63 -12.96
N ARG A 27 4.43 16.92 -13.05
CA ARG A 27 5.76 17.41 -12.68
C ARG A 27 6.72 17.03 -13.80
N ASN A 28 7.39 18.03 -14.38
CA ASN A 28 8.35 17.83 -15.48
C ASN A 28 7.77 17.00 -16.66
N GLY A 29 6.50 17.23 -17.00
CA GLY A 29 5.80 16.49 -18.06
C GLY A 29 5.25 15.11 -17.67
N GLU A 30 5.66 14.55 -16.53
CA GLU A 30 5.21 13.25 -16.04
C GLU A 30 3.96 13.36 -15.14
N ARG A 31 3.15 12.29 -15.10
CA ARG A 31 1.99 12.21 -14.21
C ARG A 31 2.41 11.74 -12.83
N TRP A 32 2.01 12.51 -11.82
CA TRP A 32 2.25 12.24 -10.41
C TRP A 32 0.94 12.27 -9.64
N VAL A 33 0.91 11.65 -8.47
CA VAL A 33 -0.20 11.73 -7.54
C VAL A 33 0.30 12.21 -6.18
N ARG A 34 -0.38 13.23 -5.63
CA ARG A 34 -0.24 13.69 -4.26
C ARG A 34 -1.35 13.09 -3.43
N PHE A 35 -1.03 12.66 -2.22
CA PHE A 35 -1.99 12.06 -1.31
C PHE A 35 -1.53 12.17 0.14
N THR A 36 -2.48 12.11 1.07
CA THR A 36 -2.19 11.96 2.50
C THR A 36 -2.33 10.49 2.87
N ALA A 37 -1.21 9.81 3.13
CA ALA A 37 -1.18 8.47 3.69
C ALA A 37 -1.42 8.52 5.21
N HIS A 38 -2.20 7.58 5.71
CA HIS A 38 -2.44 7.43 7.15
C HIS A 38 -1.66 6.22 7.64
N LEU A 39 -0.52 6.48 8.28
CA LEU A 39 0.44 5.46 8.69
C LEU A 39 0.47 5.33 10.21
N GLY A 40 0.75 4.15 10.72
CA GLY A 40 0.80 3.87 12.16
C GLY A 40 0.06 2.58 12.50
N THR A 41 0.25 2.12 13.73
CA THR A 41 -0.42 0.91 14.24
C THR A 41 -1.53 1.28 15.23
N LEU A 42 -1.16 1.81 16.40
CA LEU A 42 -2.09 2.28 17.44
C LEU A 42 -2.57 3.70 17.17
N VAL A 43 -1.63 4.61 16.91
CA VAL A 43 -1.91 6.00 16.58
C VAL A 43 -1.56 6.23 15.11
N GLN A 44 -2.54 6.70 14.35
CA GLN A 44 -2.34 7.06 12.95
C GLN A 44 -1.77 8.47 12.84
N ARG A 45 -0.75 8.64 12.01
CA ARG A 45 -0.17 9.92 11.62
C ARG A 45 -0.44 10.16 10.15
N ARG A 46 -0.69 11.43 9.81
CA ARG A 46 -0.89 11.89 8.44
C ARG A 46 0.47 12.18 7.82
N HIS A 47 0.74 11.55 6.68
CA HIS A 47 1.95 11.76 5.90
C HIS A 47 1.55 12.26 4.51
N ARG A 48 1.95 13.48 4.16
CA ARG A 48 1.81 13.97 2.79
C ARG A 48 2.86 13.30 1.92
N CYS A 49 2.41 12.65 0.86
CA CYS A 49 3.22 11.86 -0.03
C CYS A 49 2.96 12.30 -1.47
N GLU A 50 3.99 12.16 -2.31
CA GLU A 50 3.91 12.30 -3.75
C GLU A 50 4.63 11.12 -4.38
N ALA A 51 4.06 10.56 -5.44
CA ALA A 51 4.68 9.47 -6.18
C ALA A 51 4.32 9.53 -7.67
N PRO A 52 5.16 8.99 -8.55
CA PRO A 52 4.80 8.79 -9.95
C PRO A 52 3.50 7.96 -10.06
N LEU A 53 2.61 8.38 -10.95
CA LEU A 53 1.36 7.66 -11.23
C LEU A 53 1.65 6.48 -12.16
N VAL A 54 1.60 5.26 -11.62
CA VAL A 54 1.84 4.03 -12.38
C VAL A 54 0.69 3.71 -13.32
N ALA A 55 -0.54 3.75 -12.80
CA ALA A 55 -1.74 3.41 -13.55
C ALA A 55 -3.00 3.95 -12.86
N ARG A 56 -4.13 3.90 -13.57
CA ARG A 56 -5.48 4.01 -12.98
C ARG A 56 -6.18 2.67 -13.15
N LYS A 57 -6.81 2.18 -12.09
CA LYS A 57 -7.56 0.91 -12.10
C LYS A 57 -9.00 1.14 -11.69
N ILE A 58 -9.95 0.57 -12.43
CA ILE A 58 -11.35 0.50 -12.02
C ILE A 58 -11.49 -0.69 -11.08
N ILE A 59 -11.83 -0.43 -9.82
CA ILE A 59 -12.07 -1.47 -8.82
C ILE A 59 -13.57 -1.56 -8.57
N LYS A 60 -14.14 -2.74 -8.76
CA LYS A 60 -15.52 -3.05 -8.40
C LYS A 60 -15.54 -3.62 -6.98
N SER A 61 -16.30 -3.00 -6.08
CA SER A 61 -16.56 -3.57 -4.75
C SER A 61 -17.65 -4.63 -4.80
N SER A 62 -17.72 -5.46 -3.77
CA SER A 62 -18.73 -6.53 -3.62
C SER A 62 -20.17 -6.01 -3.63
N ASN A 63 -20.40 -4.73 -3.35
CA ASN A 63 -21.70 -4.06 -3.44
C ASN A 63 -22.00 -3.49 -4.85
N GLY A 64 -21.22 -3.85 -5.88
CA GLY A 64 -21.46 -3.47 -7.28
C GLY A 64 -20.96 -2.07 -7.68
N GLN A 65 -20.52 -1.23 -6.73
CA GLN A 65 -19.98 0.08 -7.06
C GLN A 65 -18.59 -0.01 -7.68
N ALA A 66 -18.36 0.76 -8.75
CA ALA A 66 -17.07 0.87 -9.40
C ALA A 66 -16.40 2.20 -9.00
N GLN A 67 -15.10 2.13 -8.68
CA GLN A 67 -14.30 3.30 -8.35
C GLN A 67 -12.99 3.25 -9.13
N THR A 68 -12.66 4.34 -9.82
CA THR A 68 -11.31 4.55 -10.37
C THR A 68 -10.33 4.90 -9.25
N ARG A 69 -9.25 4.14 -9.14
CA ARG A 69 -8.20 4.32 -8.14
C ARG A 69 -6.84 4.52 -8.80
N TYR A 70 -6.06 5.45 -8.25
CA TYR A 70 -4.67 5.68 -8.65
C TYR A 70 -3.77 4.60 -8.09
N VAL A 71 -2.79 4.17 -8.88
CA VAL A 71 -1.79 3.17 -8.50
C VAL A 71 -0.43 3.84 -8.34
N VAL A 72 0.20 3.61 -7.20
CA VAL A 72 1.58 4.01 -6.91
C VAL A 72 2.42 2.77 -6.63
N ARG A 73 3.73 2.87 -6.86
CA ARG A 73 4.68 1.81 -6.52
C ARG A 73 5.63 2.31 -5.43
N THR A 74 5.83 1.48 -4.40
CA THR A 74 6.77 1.75 -3.31
C THR A 74 7.36 0.44 -2.80
N LEU A 75 8.50 0.50 -2.11
CA LEU A 75 9.03 -0.66 -1.42
C LEU A 75 8.16 -1.00 -0.20
N LEU A 76 7.87 -2.29 -0.03
CA LEU A 76 7.24 -2.87 1.15
C LEU A 76 8.29 -3.69 1.90
N ALA A 77 8.43 -3.43 3.19
CA ALA A 77 9.25 -4.23 4.08
C ALA A 77 8.37 -5.11 4.98
N LEU A 78 8.63 -6.42 5.00
CA LEU A 78 7.94 -7.41 5.85
C LEU A 78 8.97 -8.44 6.32
N GLY A 79 9.22 -8.50 7.64
CA GLY A 79 10.33 -9.29 8.17
C GLY A 79 11.67 -8.80 7.60
N ASP A 80 12.46 -9.72 7.09
CA ASP A 80 13.74 -9.46 6.42
C ASP A 80 13.60 -9.18 4.91
N HIS A 81 12.40 -9.22 4.35
CA HIS A 81 12.17 -9.04 2.92
C HIS A 81 11.77 -7.62 2.56
N LEU A 82 12.36 -7.08 1.48
CA LEU A 82 12.05 -5.78 0.90
C LEU A 82 11.85 -5.92 -0.61
N TRP A 83 10.68 -5.52 -1.10
CA TRP A 83 10.38 -5.62 -2.54
C TRP A 83 9.40 -4.53 -3.00
N PRO A 84 9.41 -4.15 -4.29
CA PRO A 84 8.47 -3.18 -4.81
C PRO A 84 7.05 -3.75 -4.88
N VAL A 85 6.08 -2.98 -4.39
CA VAL A 85 4.66 -3.32 -4.42
C VAL A 85 3.85 -2.17 -4.98
N GLU A 86 2.86 -2.51 -5.81
CA GLU A 86 1.86 -1.57 -6.28
C GLU A 86 0.67 -1.50 -5.32
N PHE A 87 0.30 -0.27 -4.96
CA PHE A 87 -0.87 0.01 -4.12
C PHE A 87 -1.87 0.88 -4.87
N THR A 88 -3.13 0.46 -4.83
CA THR A 88 -4.24 1.38 -5.10
C THR A 88 -4.42 2.33 -3.92
N LEU A 89 -4.56 3.63 -4.20
CA LEU A 89 -4.87 4.65 -3.21
C LEU A 89 -6.39 4.73 -3.03
N THR A 90 -6.88 4.53 -1.80
CA THR A 90 -8.32 4.57 -1.51
C THR A 90 -8.62 4.95 -0.06
N CYS A 91 -9.82 5.49 0.18
CA CYS A 91 -10.31 5.69 1.54
C CYS A 91 -10.71 4.33 2.14
N ARG A 92 -10.14 3.98 3.29
CA ARG A 92 -10.43 2.76 4.07
C ARG A 92 -10.82 3.11 5.51
N LYS A 93 -11.35 4.32 5.74
CA LYS A 93 -11.59 4.86 7.10
C LYS A 93 -12.46 3.96 7.98
N THR A 94 -13.41 3.25 7.38
CA THR A 94 -14.32 2.30 8.06
C THR A 94 -13.75 0.89 8.21
N MET A 95 -12.61 0.59 7.59
CA MET A 95 -12.00 -0.75 7.59
C MET A 95 -11.01 -0.90 8.74
N ARG A 96 -10.98 -2.08 9.36
CA ARG A 96 -10.04 -2.44 10.45
C ARG A 96 -8.57 -2.22 10.08
N TYR A 97 -8.19 -2.52 8.82
CA TYR A 97 -6.80 -2.43 8.36
C TYR A 97 -6.64 -1.33 7.31
N ARG A 98 -5.66 -0.43 7.57
CA ARG A 98 -5.29 0.66 6.66
C ARG A 98 -4.47 0.20 5.47
N LEU A 99 -3.85 -0.97 5.57
CA LEU A 99 -3.17 -1.65 4.48
C LEU A 99 -3.87 -2.98 4.18
N LEU A 100 -4.05 -3.28 2.90
CA LEU A 100 -4.46 -4.59 2.41
C LEU A 100 -3.39 -5.08 1.43
N LEU A 101 -2.85 -6.26 1.67
CA LEU A 101 -1.83 -6.88 0.81
C LEU A 101 -2.49 -7.96 -0.04
N GLY A 102 -2.55 -7.72 -1.34
CA GLY A 102 -3.20 -8.60 -2.31
C GLY A 102 -2.28 -9.69 -2.86
N SER A 103 -2.87 -10.64 -3.58
CA SER A 103 -2.17 -11.81 -4.13
C SER A 103 -0.99 -11.46 -5.03
N LYS A 104 -1.08 -10.41 -5.86
CA LYS A 104 0.06 -9.99 -6.69
C LYS A 104 1.29 -9.64 -5.85
N ALA A 105 1.11 -8.86 -4.77
CA ALA A 105 2.22 -8.48 -3.92
C ALA A 105 2.83 -9.67 -3.17
N LEU A 106 1.99 -10.65 -2.79
CA LEU A 106 2.43 -11.90 -2.16
C LEU A 106 3.22 -12.77 -3.14
N MET A 107 2.74 -12.93 -4.39
CA MET A 107 3.44 -13.67 -5.43
C MET A 107 4.78 -13.01 -5.79
N ASP A 108 4.79 -11.69 -5.97
CA ASP A 108 6.01 -10.93 -6.28
C ASP A 108 7.06 -11.07 -5.15
N GLY A 109 6.60 -11.15 -3.89
CA GLY A 109 7.45 -11.40 -2.72
C GLY A 109 7.65 -12.88 -2.35
N LYS A 110 7.14 -13.82 -3.16
CA LYS A 110 7.23 -15.28 -2.97
C LYS A 110 6.73 -15.79 -1.61
N TRP A 111 5.60 -15.25 -1.14
CA TRP A 111 5.02 -15.60 0.16
C TRP A 111 3.93 -16.66 0.06
N LEU A 112 3.92 -17.59 1.01
CA LEU A 112 2.78 -18.46 1.33
C LEU A 112 2.01 -17.92 2.54
N VAL A 113 0.71 -18.12 2.56
CA VAL A 113 -0.18 -17.61 3.60
C VAL A 113 -0.81 -18.76 4.36
N ASP A 114 -0.53 -18.82 5.66
CA ASP A 114 -1.27 -19.64 6.62
C ASP A 114 -2.31 -18.76 7.33
N PRO A 115 -3.62 -18.88 7.01
CA PRO A 115 -4.66 -18.04 7.58
C PRO A 115 -4.92 -18.31 9.08
N ALA A 116 -4.41 -19.41 9.65
CA ALA A 116 -4.55 -19.72 11.06
C ALA A 116 -3.59 -18.92 11.96
N ARG A 117 -2.62 -18.20 11.37
CA ARG A 117 -1.57 -17.49 12.10
C ARG A 117 -1.62 -15.99 11.87
N THR A 118 -1.16 -15.22 12.86
CA THR A 118 -1.01 -13.76 12.76
C THR A 118 0.33 -13.34 13.34
N TYR A 119 0.90 -12.25 12.79
CA TYR A 119 2.15 -11.65 13.28
C TYR A 119 3.34 -12.64 13.40
N VAL A 120 3.51 -13.51 12.40
CA VAL A 120 4.59 -14.53 12.36
C VAL A 120 5.94 -13.99 11.87
N GLN A 121 5.98 -12.72 11.47
CA GLN A 121 7.17 -12.05 10.99
C GLN A 121 7.62 -11.02 12.02
N GLU A 122 8.93 -10.91 12.20
CA GLU A 122 9.53 -9.85 12.99
C GLU A 122 9.27 -8.48 12.38
N LYS A 123 9.45 -7.43 13.19
CA LYS A 123 9.41 -6.06 12.67
C LYS A 123 10.48 -5.90 11.60
N PRO A 124 10.19 -5.19 10.49
CA PRO A 124 11.17 -5.03 9.43
C PRO A 124 12.48 -4.44 9.93
N GLN A 125 13.58 -5.12 9.64
CA GLN A 125 14.90 -4.61 9.95
C GLN A 125 15.19 -3.42 9.01
N THR A 126 15.79 -2.37 9.55
CA THR A 126 16.16 -1.18 8.78
C THR A 126 17.13 -1.56 7.67
N LEU A 127 16.67 -1.53 6.41
CA LEU A 127 17.57 -1.30 5.29
C LEU A 127 17.81 0.21 5.26
N THR A 128 18.89 0.66 5.89
CA THR A 128 19.55 1.90 5.46
C THR A 128 19.93 1.68 4.01
N SER A 129 19.17 2.20 3.05
CA SER A 129 19.71 2.40 1.71
C SER A 129 20.82 3.44 1.83
N PRO A 130 22.08 3.12 1.48
CA PRO A 130 23.07 4.15 1.22
C PRO A 130 22.66 4.84 -0.08
N GLY A 131 22.19 6.09 0.01
CA GLY A 131 21.84 6.91 -1.14
C GLY A 131 20.34 7.05 -1.39
N ALA A 132 19.74 8.04 -0.74
CA ALA A 132 18.78 8.94 -1.36
C ALA A 132 19.33 10.36 -1.10
N PRO A 133 19.20 11.28 -2.07
CA PRO A 133 20.08 12.45 -2.23
C PRO A 133 20.15 13.37 -1.00
#